data_AF-A0AAQ4D3J3-F1
#
_entry.id   AF-A0AAQ4D3J3-F1
#
_cell.length_a   1.000
_cell.length_b   1.000
_cell.length_c   1.000
_cell.angle_alpha   90.00
_cell.angle_beta   90.00
_cell.angle_gamma   90.00
#
_symmetry.space_group_name_H-M   'P 1'
#
loop_
_entity.id
_entity.type
_entity.pdbx_description
1 polymer ?
#
loop_
_entity_poly.entity_id
_entity_poly.type
_entity_poly.pdbx_seq_one_letter_code
_entity_poly.pdbx_strand_id
1 'polypeptide(L)'
;MSCDLVLIVTCGQKFPASRQALAQCSPYFEAMFASGMKESSCEEIEMQDIEPDTLQALVDISEGRAVKVASDNVDRLLRAGCLFQFEQLQRDCVDHLLGAMCLANAVETWQKGDAFGVRQLCRAALITLLWEFEEFARRASLAGCPRALLETVLSKDTLNVTSEATVVKAAKHWLRVNAASCAVEDVVAVASCVRRNQLDARDSAQWSSFLESLFSERCAGTVDRWREPLERAAAAAPRCAIVRPAVVVFEMVSDEVARLAVYCAPSRSGAAFALHSPVPSAHGPEYLLRGFAICCVGKDAYFLCGEYGIGSGNWNRQVLRWCHVLSKWTQVAMLPQPRRHCKATVVGNRIHLCGGFGRYRVRLLSVDIYDTTTGEVTC
;
A
#
# COMPACT_ATOMS: atom_id res chain seq x y z
N MET A 1 -34.11 -21.01 -0.98
CA MET A 1 -33.97 -21.14 0.49
C MET A 1 -35.19 -20.52 1.12
N SER A 2 -35.70 -21.07 2.22
CA SER A 2 -36.85 -20.50 2.94
C SER A 2 -36.34 -19.40 3.88
N CYS A 3 -36.89 -18.19 3.81
CA CYS A 3 -36.58 -17.12 4.76
C CYS A 3 -37.21 -17.47 6.12
N ASP A 4 -36.38 -17.72 7.13
CA ASP A 4 -36.77 -18.14 8.49
C ASP A 4 -36.38 -17.10 9.56
N LEU A 5 -35.93 -15.93 9.12
CA LEU A 5 -35.51 -14.81 9.94
C LEU A 5 -35.79 -13.48 9.24
N VAL A 6 -36.11 -12.44 10.02
CA VAL A 6 -36.16 -11.06 9.55
C VAL A 6 -35.15 -10.21 10.33
N LEU A 7 -34.21 -9.59 9.62
CA LEU A 7 -33.32 -8.59 10.19
C LEU A 7 -33.96 -7.21 10.09
N ILE A 8 -33.89 -6.41 11.15
CA ILE A 8 -34.51 -5.09 11.23
C ILE A 8 -33.43 -4.06 11.53
N VAL A 9 -33.28 -3.06 10.68
CA VAL A 9 -32.40 -1.90 10.99
C VAL A 9 -33.12 -0.93 11.92
N THR A 10 -32.36 -0.08 12.62
CA THR A 10 -32.90 0.92 13.56
C THR A 10 -33.92 1.90 12.96
N CYS A 11 -33.93 2.11 11.63
CA CYS A 11 -34.97 2.90 10.95
C CYS A 11 -36.28 2.13 10.70
N GLY A 12 -36.37 0.86 11.12
CA GLY A 12 -37.55 0.01 11.02
C GLY A 12 -37.68 -0.78 9.71
N GLN A 13 -36.74 -0.64 8.77
CA GLN A 13 -36.77 -1.41 7.52
C GLN A 13 -36.45 -2.88 7.79
N LYS A 14 -37.21 -3.78 7.15
CA LYS A 14 -37.17 -5.23 7.37
C LYS A 14 -36.50 -5.95 6.20
N PHE A 15 -35.66 -6.92 6.51
CA PHE A 15 -34.85 -7.69 5.56
C PHE A 15 -35.03 -9.19 5.82
N PRO A 16 -35.86 -9.89 5.02
CA PRO A 16 -35.98 -11.33 5.09
C PRO A 16 -34.66 -12.02 4.76
N ALA A 17 -34.26 -12.99 5.56
CA ALA A 17 -33.00 -13.71 5.41
C ALA A 17 -33.14 -15.18 5.84
N SER A 18 -32.10 -15.97 5.58
CA SER A 18 -31.98 -17.35 6.07
C SER A 18 -30.90 -17.45 7.13
N ARG A 19 -31.22 -17.99 8.31
CA ARG A 19 -30.24 -18.25 9.37
C ARG A 19 -29.09 -19.13 8.90
N GLN A 20 -29.43 -20.18 8.17
CA GLN A 20 -28.45 -21.12 7.62
C GLN A 20 -27.49 -20.42 6.66
N ALA A 21 -28.03 -19.61 5.74
CA ALA A 21 -27.22 -18.88 4.76
C ALA A 21 -26.27 -17.87 5.45
N LEU A 22 -26.79 -17.11 6.42
CA LEU A 22 -25.98 -16.15 7.17
C LEU A 22 -24.88 -16.83 8.00
N ALA A 23 -25.20 -17.91 8.73
CA ALA A 23 -24.22 -18.65 9.52
C ALA A 23 -23.11 -19.28 8.67
N GLN A 24 -23.43 -19.76 7.46
CA GLN A 24 -22.43 -20.31 6.53
C GLN A 24 -21.43 -19.27 6.03
N CYS A 25 -21.83 -18.00 5.95
CA CYS A 25 -20.99 -16.93 5.42
C CYS A 25 -20.34 -16.05 6.50
N SER A 26 -20.79 -16.15 7.75
CA SER A 26 -20.41 -15.25 8.84
C SER A 26 -20.29 -16.00 10.18
N PRO A 27 -19.08 -16.09 10.75
CA PRO A 27 -18.88 -16.63 12.09
C PRO A 27 -19.60 -15.84 13.18
N TYR A 28 -19.88 -14.54 12.96
CA TYR A 28 -20.69 -13.74 13.85
C TYR A 28 -22.13 -14.28 13.94
N PHE A 29 -22.77 -14.54 12.80
CA PHE A 29 -24.13 -15.08 12.76
C PHE A 29 -24.16 -16.55 13.19
N GLU A 30 -23.13 -17.34 12.85
CA GLU A 30 -22.98 -18.71 13.36
C GLU A 30 -22.99 -18.72 14.90
N ALA A 31 -22.14 -17.89 15.53
CA ALA A 31 -22.08 -17.77 16.97
C ALA A 31 -23.40 -17.25 17.57
N MET A 32 -24.02 -16.24 16.95
CA MET A 32 -25.31 -15.68 17.39
C MET A 32 -26.38 -16.78 17.47
N PHE A 33 -26.51 -17.60 16.42
CA PHE A 33 -27.54 -18.64 16.36
C PHE A 33 -27.20 -19.88 17.19
N ALA A 34 -25.92 -20.16 17.44
CA ALA A 34 -25.46 -21.27 18.28
C ALA A 34 -25.46 -20.95 19.79
N SER A 35 -25.54 -19.67 20.18
CA SER A 35 -25.30 -19.20 21.56
C SER A 35 -26.34 -19.63 22.61
N GLY A 36 -27.51 -20.14 22.22
CA GLY A 36 -28.62 -20.43 23.13
C GLY A 36 -29.23 -19.20 23.80
N MET A 37 -28.85 -17.99 23.38
CA MET A 37 -29.41 -16.71 23.84
C MET A 37 -30.76 -16.41 23.16
N LYS A 38 -31.46 -15.36 23.59
CA LYS A 38 -32.81 -15.03 23.12
C LYS A 38 -32.88 -14.92 21.58
N GLU A 39 -31.84 -14.35 20.98
CA GLU A 39 -31.66 -14.14 19.54
C GLU A 39 -31.60 -15.45 18.73
N SER A 40 -31.23 -16.58 19.35
CA SER A 40 -31.18 -17.89 18.68
C SER A 40 -32.54 -18.42 18.26
N SER A 41 -33.62 -17.95 18.90
CA SER A 41 -35.01 -18.37 18.63
C SER A 41 -35.94 -17.24 18.20
N CYS A 42 -35.45 -15.98 18.15
CA CYS A 42 -36.25 -14.82 17.76
C CYS A 42 -36.42 -14.70 16.24
N GLU A 43 -37.65 -14.72 15.74
CA GLU A 43 -37.97 -14.55 14.31
C GLU A 43 -37.58 -13.17 13.75
N GLU A 44 -37.45 -12.17 14.61
CA GLU A 44 -36.99 -10.81 14.26
C GLU A 44 -35.76 -10.43 15.11
N ILE A 45 -34.69 -9.95 14.46
CA ILE A 45 -33.47 -9.49 15.12
C ILE A 45 -33.17 -8.06 14.69
N GLU A 46 -32.99 -7.18 15.68
CA GLU A 46 -32.61 -5.79 15.44
C GLU A 46 -31.09 -5.66 15.26
N MET A 47 -30.67 -5.02 14.17
CA MET A 47 -29.29 -4.79 13.80
C MET A 47 -28.91 -3.34 14.10
N GLN A 48 -27.93 -3.15 14.99
CA GLN A 48 -27.41 -1.84 15.36
C GLN A 48 -26.26 -1.42 14.44
N ASP A 49 -26.11 -0.10 14.25
CA ASP A 49 -24.98 0.53 13.55
C ASP A 49 -24.73 0.04 12.11
N ILE A 50 -25.80 -0.28 11.37
CA ILE A 50 -25.72 -0.65 9.94
C ILE A 50 -26.77 0.06 9.10
N GLU A 51 -26.35 0.59 7.96
CA GLU A 51 -27.24 1.22 6.98
C GLU A 51 -28.07 0.18 6.20
N PRO A 52 -29.30 0.53 5.76
CA PRO A 52 -30.20 -0.41 5.08
C PRO A 52 -29.61 -1.04 3.80
N ASP A 53 -28.90 -0.25 3.00
CA ASP A 53 -28.23 -0.70 1.77
C ASP A 53 -27.11 -1.70 2.06
N THR A 54 -26.39 -1.48 3.16
CA THR A 54 -25.29 -2.31 3.62
C THR A 54 -25.80 -3.63 4.18
N LEU A 55 -26.91 -3.61 4.94
CA LEU A 55 -27.54 -4.83 5.44
C LEU A 55 -28.11 -5.67 4.29
N GLN A 56 -28.74 -5.04 3.30
CA GLN A 56 -29.20 -5.73 2.08
C GLN A 56 -28.04 -6.44 1.39
N ALA A 57 -26.87 -5.79 1.28
CA ALA A 57 -25.68 -6.40 0.68
C ALA A 57 -25.21 -7.66 1.44
N LEU A 58 -25.25 -7.66 2.78
CA LEU A 58 -24.89 -8.85 3.56
C LEU A 58 -25.88 -10.01 3.33
N VAL A 59 -27.18 -9.71 3.27
CA VAL A 59 -28.21 -10.70 2.96
C VAL A 59 -28.00 -11.25 1.55
N ASP A 60 -27.77 -10.38 0.57
CA ASP A 60 -27.48 -10.76 -0.81
C ASP A 60 -26.28 -11.70 -0.91
N ILE A 61 -25.17 -11.39 -0.23
CA ILE A 61 -23.98 -12.23 -0.19
C ILE A 61 -24.30 -13.61 0.40
N SER A 62 -25.06 -13.66 1.51
CA SER A 62 -25.46 -14.92 2.14
C SER A 62 -26.30 -15.81 1.21
N GLU A 63 -27.10 -15.20 0.34
CA GLU A 63 -27.92 -15.91 -0.64
C GLU A 63 -27.18 -16.20 -1.97
N GLY A 64 -25.88 -15.92 -2.03
CA GLY A 64 -25.04 -16.16 -3.22
C GLY A 64 -25.23 -15.12 -4.33
N ARG A 65 -25.89 -13.99 -4.06
CA ARG A 65 -25.96 -12.86 -4.99
C ARG A 65 -24.66 -12.06 -4.94
N ALA A 66 -24.22 -11.62 -6.12
CA ALA A 66 -23.01 -10.79 -6.23
C ALA A 66 -23.29 -9.35 -5.76
N VAL A 67 -22.40 -8.80 -4.94
CA VAL A 67 -22.41 -7.40 -4.52
C VAL A 67 -21.25 -6.67 -5.16
N LYS A 68 -21.53 -5.51 -5.76
CA LYS A 68 -20.51 -4.68 -6.38
C LYS A 68 -19.89 -3.73 -5.34
N VAL A 69 -18.60 -3.91 -5.10
CA VAL A 69 -17.78 -2.96 -4.32
C VAL A 69 -17.38 -1.78 -5.21
N ALA A 70 -17.64 -0.56 -4.74
CA ALA A 70 -17.36 0.69 -5.43
C ALA A 70 -16.95 1.78 -4.43
N SER A 71 -16.39 2.89 -4.94
CA SER A 71 -15.81 3.93 -4.08
C SER A 71 -16.80 4.65 -3.17
N ASP A 72 -18.10 4.61 -3.49
CA ASP A 72 -19.18 5.23 -2.72
C ASP A 72 -19.75 4.34 -1.60
N ASN A 73 -19.53 3.03 -1.66
CA ASN A 73 -20.05 2.05 -0.70
C ASN A 73 -18.96 1.27 0.07
N VAL A 74 -17.72 1.26 -0.42
CA VAL A 74 -16.62 0.43 0.12
C VAL A 74 -16.36 0.66 1.61
N ASP A 75 -16.54 1.89 2.10
CA ASP A 75 -16.29 2.21 3.51
C ASP A 75 -17.33 1.60 4.45
N ARG A 76 -18.61 1.61 4.06
CA ARG A 76 -19.71 0.98 4.82
C ARG A 76 -19.61 -0.54 4.73
N LEU A 77 -19.32 -1.07 3.53
CA LEU A 77 -19.14 -2.50 3.31
C LEU A 77 -17.93 -3.06 4.06
N LEU A 78 -16.80 -2.35 4.10
CA LEU A 78 -15.63 -2.77 4.86
C LEU A 78 -15.93 -2.82 6.36
N ARG A 79 -16.60 -1.78 6.89
CA ARG A 79 -17.03 -1.73 8.29
C ARG A 79 -17.93 -2.93 8.64
N ALA A 80 -18.95 -3.16 7.82
CA ALA A 80 -19.89 -4.27 8.02
C ALA A 80 -19.20 -5.63 7.87
N GLY A 81 -18.32 -5.79 6.88
CA GLY A 81 -17.55 -7.02 6.68
C GLY A 81 -16.66 -7.36 7.87
N CYS A 82 -16.04 -6.35 8.50
CA CYS A 82 -15.26 -6.53 9.73
C CYS A 82 -16.15 -6.82 10.95
N LEU A 83 -17.24 -6.05 11.15
CA LEU A 83 -18.12 -6.16 12.31
C LEU A 83 -18.88 -7.50 12.33
N PHE A 84 -19.46 -7.86 11.18
CA PHE A 84 -20.25 -9.08 11.01
C PHE A 84 -19.43 -10.23 10.43
N GLN A 85 -18.10 -10.10 10.36
CA GLN A 85 -17.17 -11.16 9.99
C GLN A 85 -17.45 -11.83 8.61
N PHE A 86 -17.88 -11.04 7.62
CA PHE A 86 -17.97 -11.50 6.22
C PHE A 86 -16.59 -11.42 5.56
N GLU A 87 -15.78 -12.46 5.70
CA GLU A 87 -14.38 -12.45 5.25
C GLU A 87 -14.21 -12.17 3.75
N GLN A 88 -15.07 -12.74 2.89
CA GLN A 88 -14.95 -12.52 1.45
C GLN A 88 -15.24 -11.06 1.08
N LEU A 89 -16.29 -10.47 1.66
CA LEU A 89 -16.59 -9.05 1.48
C LEU A 89 -15.45 -8.16 1.98
N GLN A 90 -14.87 -8.51 3.13
CA GLN A 90 -13.71 -7.80 3.67
C GLN A 90 -12.55 -7.84 2.67
N ARG A 91 -12.21 -9.01 2.12
CA ARG A 91 -11.15 -9.15 1.10
C ARG A 91 -11.43 -8.31 -0.13
N ASP A 92 -12.65 -8.36 -0.67
CA ASP A 92 -13.04 -7.61 -1.86
C ASP A 92 -12.96 -6.09 -1.64
N CYS A 93 -13.36 -5.62 -0.46
CA CYS A 93 -13.22 -4.21 -0.06
C CYS A 93 -11.74 -3.79 0.06
N VAL A 94 -10.91 -4.64 0.66
CA VAL A 94 -9.47 -4.38 0.81
C VAL A 94 -8.78 -4.34 -0.55
N ASP A 95 -9.08 -5.28 -1.44
CA ASP A 95 -8.54 -5.30 -2.80
C ASP A 95 -8.93 -4.04 -3.59
N HIS A 96 -10.19 -3.59 -3.45
CA HIS A 96 -10.64 -2.33 -4.06
C HIS A 96 -9.84 -1.11 -3.55
N LEU A 97 -9.70 -0.97 -2.23
CA LEU A 97 -8.98 0.15 -1.60
C LEU A 97 -7.48 0.12 -1.94
N LEU A 98 -6.87 -1.06 -1.98
CA LEU A 98 -5.46 -1.19 -2.36
C LEU A 98 -5.24 -0.88 -3.85
N GLY A 99 -6.18 -1.27 -4.72
CA GLY A 99 -6.15 -0.95 -6.14
C GLY A 99 -6.27 0.55 -6.43
N ALA A 100 -6.99 1.29 -5.59
CA ALA A 100 -7.15 2.74 -5.66
C ALA A 100 -6.12 3.55 -4.85
N MET A 101 -5.14 2.89 -4.21
CA MET A 101 -4.17 3.53 -3.32
C MET A 101 -3.32 4.58 -4.05
N CYS A 102 -3.35 5.82 -3.57
CA CYS A 102 -2.53 6.91 -4.05
C CYS A 102 -2.19 7.89 -2.92
N LEU A 103 -1.31 8.86 -3.20
CA LEU A 103 -0.91 9.85 -2.20
C LEU A 103 -2.09 10.67 -1.65
N ALA A 104 -3.13 10.89 -2.46
CA ALA A 104 -4.28 11.70 -2.07
C ALA A 104 -5.15 11.01 -1.00
N ASN A 105 -5.25 9.68 -1.03
CA ASN A 105 -6.09 8.90 -0.11
C ASN A 105 -5.29 8.03 0.88
N ALA A 106 -3.95 8.12 0.89
CA ALA A 106 -3.12 7.27 1.74
C ALA A 106 -3.40 7.46 3.24
N VAL A 107 -3.55 8.70 3.71
CA VAL A 107 -3.82 8.99 5.13
C VAL A 107 -5.17 8.41 5.56
N GLU A 108 -6.22 8.66 4.78
CA GLU A 108 -7.57 8.15 5.06
C GLU A 108 -7.60 6.62 5.00
N THR A 109 -6.93 6.02 4.00
CA THR A 109 -6.86 4.55 3.90
C THR A 109 -6.08 3.94 5.07
N TRP A 110 -5.04 4.62 5.58
CA TRP A 110 -4.36 4.20 6.80
C TRP A 110 -5.30 4.23 8.00
N GLN A 111 -6.07 5.31 8.18
CA GLN A 111 -7.05 5.44 9.28
C GLN A 111 -8.11 4.34 9.23
N LYS A 112 -8.61 4.00 8.02
CA LYS A 112 -9.54 2.89 7.82
C LYS A 112 -8.90 1.56 8.24
N GLY A 113 -7.66 1.33 7.81
CA GLY A 113 -6.90 0.13 8.19
C GLY A 113 -6.70 0.02 9.70
N ASP A 114 -6.36 1.13 10.36
CA ASP A 114 -6.12 1.19 11.81
C ASP A 114 -7.42 0.95 12.59
N ALA A 115 -8.52 1.60 12.20
CA ALA A 115 -9.82 1.47 12.84
C ALA A 115 -10.38 0.04 12.81
N PHE A 116 -10.12 -0.71 11.74
CA PHE A 116 -10.64 -2.07 11.55
C PHE A 116 -9.59 -3.18 11.71
N GLY A 117 -8.36 -2.85 12.13
CA GLY A 117 -7.26 -3.82 12.27
C GLY A 117 -6.76 -4.42 10.95
N VAL A 118 -7.07 -3.80 9.81
CA VAL A 118 -6.68 -4.27 8.47
C VAL A 118 -5.26 -3.78 8.14
N ARG A 119 -4.28 -4.53 8.62
CA ARG A 119 -2.84 -4.19 8.51
C ARG A 119 -2.34 -4.00 7.07
N GLN A 120 -2.97 -4.66 6.10
CA GLN A 120 -2.61 -4.54 4.69
C GLN A 120 -2.79 -3.10 4.19
N LEU A 121 -3.91 -2.46 4.54
CA LEU A 121 -4.18 -1.05 4.22
C LEU A 121 -3.19 -0.11 4.90
N CYS A 122 -2.90 -0.33 6.19
CA CYS A 122 -1.92 0.48 6.92
C CYS A 122 -0.52 0.40 6.28
N ARG A 123 -0.07 -0.81 5.93
CA ARG A 123 1.24 -1.02 5.30
C ARG A 123 1.31 -0.36 3.93
N ALA A 124 0.28 -0.54 3.12
CA ALA A 124 0.15 0.04 1.79
C ALA A 124 0.21 1.58 1.80
N ALA A 125 -0.55 2.19 2.70
CA ALA A 125 -0.55 3.64 2.90
C ALA A 125 0.81 4.14 3.40
N LEU A 126 1.41 3.48 4.38
CA LEU A 126 2.74 3.84 4.90
C LEU A 126 3.80 3.80 3.80
N ILE A 127 3.84 2.74 3.00
CA ILE A 127 4.77 2.62 1.86
C ILE A 127 4.58 3.79 0.89
N THR A 128 3.33 4.12 0.57
CA THR A 128 3.00 5.24 -0.34
C THR A 128 3.50 6.58 0.20
N LEU A 129 3.25 6.86 1.47
CA LEU A 129 3.71 8.09 2.14
C LEU A 129 5.23 8.19 2.22
N LEU A 130 5.92 7.08 2.53
CA LEU A 130 7.37 7.04 2.60
C LEU A 130 8.01 7.32 1.24
N TRP A 131 7.45 6.75 0.16
CA TRP A 131 7.98 6.88 -1.21
C TRP A 131 7.76 8.26 -1.81
N GLU A 132 6.62 8.89 -1.54
CA GLU A 132 6.20 10.17 -2.13
C GLU A 132 6.21 11.30 -1.08
N PHE A 133 7.09 11.18 -0.08
CA PHE A 133 7.09 12.06 1.10
C PHE A 133 7.24 13.55 0.78
N GLU A 134 8.09 13.92 -0.18
CA GLU A 134 8.28 15.34 -0.53
C GLU A 134 7.02 15.98 -1.13
N GLU A 135 6.19 15.19 -1.83
CA GLU A 135 4.89 15.63 -2.30
C GLU A 135 3.90 15.64 -1.13
N PHE A 136 3.88 14.58 -0.30
CA PHE A 136 3.03 14.52 0.89
C PHE A 136 3.24 15.72 1.82
N ALA A 137 4.49 16.14 2.03
CA ALA A 137 4.88 17.27 2.87
C ALA A 137 4.29 18.62 2.40
N ARG A 138 3.85 18.70 1.13
CA ARG A 138 3.20 19.90 0.55
C ARG A 138 1.68 19.82 0.52
N ARG A 139 1.09 18.67 0.86
CA ARG A 139 -0.37 18.45 0.79
C ARG A 139 -1.06 18.91 2.06
N ALA A 140 -2.29 19.41 1.91
CA ALA A 140 -3.16 19.75 3.03
C ALA A 140 -3.50 18.54 3.93
N SER A 141 -3.49 17.32 3.37
CA SER A 141 -3.71 16.07 4.12
C SER A 141 -2.67 15.82 5.20
N LEU A 142 -1.50 16.48 5.16
CA LEU A 142 -0.50 16.40 6.22
C LEU A 142 -1.09 16.89 7.55
N ALA A 143 -1.85 17.99 7.55
CA ALA A 143 -2.40 18.58 8.77
C ALA A 143 -3.35 17.63 9.52
N GLY A 144 -4.15 16.86 8.78
CA GLY A 144 -5.07 15.86 9.33
C GLY A 144 -4.45 14.48 9.54
N CYS A 145 -3.14 14.32 9.31
CA CYS A 145 -2.46 13.05 9.51
C CYS A 145 -2.48 12.65 10.99
N PRO A 146 -2.92 11.44 11.35
CA PRO A 146 -2.79 10.95 12.72
C PRO A 146 -1.35 11.02 13.19
N ARG A 147 -1.15 11.44 14.44
CA ARG A 147 0.18 11.52 15.08
C ARG A 147 0.95 10.20 14.98
N ALA A 148 0.30 9.06 15.21
CA ALA A 148 0.91 7.73 15.15
C ALA A 148 1.49 7.42 13.76
N LEU A 149 0.72 7.73 12.71
CA LEU A 149 1.16 7.58 11.33
C LEU A 149 2.31 8.54 11.02
N LEU A 150 2.19 9.80 11.40
CA LEU A 150 3.22 10.79 11.12
C LEU A 150 4.54 10.45 11.80
N GLU A 151 4.53 10.09 13.09
CA GLU A 151 5.72 9.62 13.80
C GLU A 151 6.33 8.41 13.09
N THR A 152 5.50 7.44 12.68
CA THR A 152 5.99 6.27 11.94
C THR A 152 6.61 6.65 10.60
N VAL A 153 6.06 7.62 9.87
CA VAL A 153 6.64 8.11 8.61
C VAL A 153 7.96 8.84 8.87
N LEU A 154 7.97 9.81 9.78
CA LEU A 154 9.11 10.69 10.03
C LEU A 154 10.24 10.00 10.79
N SER A 155 10.02 8.88 11.48
CA SER A 155 11.07 8.14 12.18
C SER A 155 11.88 7.22 11.24
N LYS A 156 11.34 6.83 10.08
CA LYS A 156 11.95 5.82 9.20
C LYS A 156 13.20 6.34 8.49
N ASP A 157 14.25 5.51 8.49
CA ASP A 157 15.46 5.72 7.70
C ASP A 157 15.21 5.64 6.18
N THR A 158 14.19 4.87 5.78
CA THR A 158 13.81 4.65 4.38
C THR A 158 12.93 5.76 3.81
N LEU A 159 12.68 6.83 4.56
CA LEU A 159 11.91 7.99 4.12
C LEU A 159 12.55 8.62 2.88
N ASN A 160 11.81 8.70 1.78
CA ASN A 160 12.33 9.23 0.53
C ASN A 160 12.33 10.76 0.52
N VAL A 161 13.42 11.35 0.98
CA VAL A 161 13.58 12.81 1.10
C VAL A 161 14.99 13.25 0.72
N THR A 162 15.13 14.35 -0.01
CA THR A 162 16.44 14.86 -0.46
C THR A 162 17.22 15.59 0.64
N SER A 163 16.53 16.12 1.65
CA SER A 163 17.11 16.87 2.77
C SER A 163 16.24 16.79 4.02
N GLU A 164 16.89 16.75 5.19
CA GLU A 164 16.19 16.82 6.48
C GLU A 164 15.40 18.14 6.64
N ALA A 165 15.75 19.20 5.90
CA ALA A 165 14.99 20.45 5.89
C ALA A 165 13.52 20.26 5.46
N THR A 166 13.23 19.30 4.59
CA THR A 166 11.85 18.97 4.20
C THR A 166 11.11 18.27 5.34
N VAL A 167 11.79 17.42 6.09
CA VAL A 167 11.25 16.77 7.31
C VAL A 167 10.90 17.82 8.35
N VAL A 168 11.79 18.80 8.58
CA VAL A 168 11.54 19.94 9.47
C VAL A 168 10.30 20.73 9.03
N LYS A 169 10.17 21.04 7.74
CA LYS A 169 9.01 21.77 7.22
C LYS A 169 7.71 21.01 7.48
N ALA A 170 7.69 19.70 7.23
CA ALA A 170 6.53 18.84 7.50
C ALA A 170 6.19 18.78 9.00
N ALA A 171 7.19 18.54 9.86
CA ALA A 171 7.01 18.49 11.31
C ALA A 171 6.50 19.84 11.85
N LYS A 172 7.11 20.97 11.44
CA LYS A 172 6.66 22.32 11.82
C LYS A 172 5.21 22.57 11.39
N HIS A 173 4.84 22.16 10.17
CA HIS A 173 3.48 22.35 9.67
C HIS A 173 2.46 21.58 10.52
N TRP A 174 2.71 20.29 10.76
CA TRP A 174 1.81 19.47 11.58
C TRP A 174 1.72 19.98 13.03
N LEU A 175 2.85 20.33 13.63
CA LEU A 175 2.92 20.85 15.00
C LEU A 175 2.17 22.18 15.14
N ARG A 176 2.30 23.10 14.18
CA ARG A 176 1.56 24.38 14.24
C ARG A 176 0.04 24.18 14.24
N VAL A 177 -0.46 23.14 13.57
CA VAL A 177 -1.90 22.85 13.51
C VAL A 177 -2.37 22.09 14.74
N ASN A 178 -1.60 21.10 15.19
CA ASN A 178 -2.07 20.10 16.16
C ASN A 178 -1.54 20.31 17.58
N ALA A 179 -0.45 21.06 17.76
CA ALA A 179 0.21 21.14 19.07
C ALA A 179 -0.69 21.74 20.15
N ALA A 180 -1.61 22.65 19.82
CA ALA A 180 -2.54 23.21 20.80
C ALA A 180 -3.55 22.16 21.33
N SER A 181 -3.95 21.21 20.48
CA SER A 181 -5.00 20.22 20.76
C SER A 181 -4.49 18.84 21.18
N CYS A 182 -3.18 18.56 21.07
CA CYS A 182 -2.60 17.28 21.47
C CYS A 182 -1.79 17.35 22.78
N ALA A 183 -1.46 16.19 23.34
CA ALA A 183 -0.65 16.09 24.55
C ALA A 183 0.79 16.55 24.28
N VAL A 184 1.51 16.95 25.33
CA VAL A 184 2.93 17.35 25.19
C VAL A 184 3.77 16.18 24.69
N GLU A 185 3.44 14.97 25.12
CA GLU A 185 4.03 13.70 24.67
C GLU A 185 3.96 13.55 23.15
N ASP A 186 2.84 13.93 22.54
CA ASP A 186 2.61 13.82 21.10
C ASP A 186 3.45 14.84 20.32
N VAL A 187 3.57 16.06 20.87
CA VAL A 187 4.46 17.10 20.35
C VAL A 187 5.90 16.61 20.36
N VAL A 188 6.34 16.03 21.48
CA VAL A 188 7.69 15.50 21.63
C VAL A 188 7.94 14.34 20.68
N ALA A 189 7.00 13.39 20.54
CA ALA A 189 7.16 12.26 19.62
C ALA A 189 7.42 12.72 18.17
N VAL A 190 6.68 13.71 17.68
CA VAL A 190 6.89 14.27 16.34
C VAL A 190 8.19 15.07 16.27
N ALA A 191 8.51 15.88 17.28
CA ALA A 191 9.76 16.65 17.33
C ALA A 191 11.01 15.75 17.37
N SER A 192 10.93 14.63 18.09
CA SER A 192 11.97 13.59 18.17
C SER A 192 12.12 12.76 16.90
N CYS A 193 11.40 13.08 15.83
CA CYS A 193 11.67 12.49 14.52
C CYS A 193 12.69 13.29 13.70
N VAL A 194 13.00 14.54 14.08
CA VAL A 194 13.87 15.44 13.30
C VAL A 194 15.34 15.25 13.66
N ARG A 195 16.17 14.99 12.65
CA ARG A 195 17.63 14.79 12.79
C ARG A 195 18.37 16.11 12.63
N ARG A 196 18.23 17.03 13.60
CA ARG A 196 18.73 18.41 13.45
C ARG A 196 20.23 18.54 13.14
N ASN A 197 21.08 17.56 13.50
CA ASN A 197 22.51 17.60 13.14
C ASN A 197 22.77 17.33 11.64
N GLN A 198 21.73 16.94 10.89
CA GLN A 198 21.75 16.77 9.44
C GLN A 198 21.27 18.03 8.69
N LEU A 199 20.98 19.12 9.42
CA LEU A 199 20.61 20.42 8.87
C LEU A 199 21.85 21.32 8.75
N ASP A 200 21.75 22.37 7.94
CA ASP A 200 22.71 23.46 8.03
C ASP A 200 22.55 24.24 9.35
N ALA A 201 23.53 25.07 9.68
CA ALA A 201 23.55 25.81 10.94
C ALA A 201 22.33 26.74 11.10
N ARG A 202 21.81 27.29 9.98
CA ARG A 202 20.69 28.23 10.00
C ARG A 202 19.38 27.50 10.30
N ASP A 203 19.11 26.41 9.57
CA ASP A 203 17.90 25.62 9.71
C ASP A 203 17.86 24.91 11.08
N SER A 204 19.02 24.45 11.58
CA SER A 204 19.15 23.88 12.93
C SER A 204 18.80 24.90 14.01
N ALA A 205 19.34 26.13 13.93
CA ALA A 205 19.00 27.20 14.87
C ALA A 205 17.50 27.57 14.81
N GLN A 206 16.92 27.66 13.61
CA GLN A 206 15.50 27.92 13.43
C GLN A 206 14.60 26.78 13.94
N TRP A 207 15.08 25.54 13.95
CA TRP A 207 14.36 24.42 14.54
C TRP A 207 14.39 24.50 16.06
N SER A 208 15.56 24.73 16.66
CA SER A 208 15.72 24.89 18.10
C SER A 208 14.87 26.05 18.66
N SER A 209 14.92 27.23 18.04
CA SER A 209 14.10 28.38 18.45
C SER A 209 12.60 28.09 18.34
N PHE A 210 12.16 27.35 17.32
CA PHE A 210 10.78 26.95 17.19
C PHE A 210 10.32 26.04 18.34
N LEU A 211 11.13 25.04 18.70
CA LEU A 211 10.82 24.15 19.82
C LEU A 211 10.83 24.89 21.17
N GLU A 212 11.78 25.79 21.39
CA GLU A 212 11.83 26.62 22.61
C GLU A 212 10.57 27.45 22.79
N SER A 213 10.09 28.11 21.74
CA SER A 213 8.81 28.83 21.76
C SER A 213 7.64 27.90 22.12
N LEU A 214 7.56 26.74 21.45
CA LEU A 214 6.49 25.77 21.64
C LEU A 214 6.44 25.17 23.05
N PHE A 215 7.61 24.86 23.62
CA PHE A 215 7.72 24.31 24.97
C PHE A 215 7.62 25.38 26.05
N SER A 216 8.11 26.60 25.83
CA SER A 216 7.97 27.69 26.80
C SER A 216 6.50 28.03 27.06
N GLU A 217 5.64 27.91 26.05
CA GLU A 217 4.20 28.12 26.19
C GLU A 217 3.49 26.99 26.96
N ARG A 218 4.03 25.76 26.94
CA ARG A 218 3.33 24.56 27.44
C ARG A 218 3.98 23.86 28.64
N CYS A 219 5.26 24.10 28.93
CA CYS A 219 6.06 23.25 29.81
C CYS A 219 6.95 24.08 30.76
N ALA A 220 6.35 24.69 31.78
CA ALA A 220 7.09 25.42 32.81
C ALA A 220 7.92 24.54 33.78
N GLY A 221 7.98 23.21 33.62
CA GLY A 221 8.62 22.35 34.64
C GLY A 221 9.05 20.93 34.24
N THR A 222 9.22 20.61 32.96
CA THR A 222 9.56 19.21 32.57
C THR A 222 10.43 19.11 31.32
N VAL A 223 11.31 20.09 31.08
CA VAL A 223 12.19 20.14 29.90
C VAL A 223 13.18 18.95 29.88
N ASP A 224 13.64 18.51 31.05
CA ASP A 224 14.67 17.46 31.13
C ASP A 224 14.18 16.07 30.71
N ARG A 225 12.89 15.78 30.88
CA ARG A 225 12.29 14.51 30.45
C ARG A 225 12.35 14.32 28.93
N TRP A 226 12.30 15.42 28.17
CA TRP A 226 12.18 15.40 26.71
C TRP A 226 13.49 15.71 25.99
N ARG A 227 14.50 16.18 26.74
CA ARG A 227 15.84 16.47 26.22
C ARG A 227 16.49 15.24 25.62
N GLU A 228 16.49 14.12 26.34
CA GLU A 228 17.18 12.91 25.89
C GLU A 228 16.61 12.33 24.57
N PRO A 229 15.29 12.16 24.38
CA PRO A 229 14.72 11.76 23.08
C PRO A 229 15.08 12.71 21.94
N LEU A 230 15.05 14.03 22.16
CA LEU A 230 15.38 15.03 21.15
C LEU A 230 16.87 14.98 20.77
N GLU A 231 17.77 14.81 21.73
CA GLU A 231 19.20 14.68 21.46
C GLU A 231 19.55 13.36 20.75
N ARG A 232 18.88 12.26 21.13
CA ARG A 232 19.04 10.97 20.44
C ARG A 232 18.64 11.07 18.98
N ALA A 233 17.52 11.74 18.70
CA ALA A 233 17.08 12.01 17.33
C ALA A 233 18.05 12.92 16.57
N ALA A 234 18.55 13.97 17.24
CA ALA A 234 19.53 14.88 16.67
C ALA A 234 20.80 14.16 16.21
N ALA A 235 21.29 13.22 17.02
CA ALA A 235 22.49 12.43 16.75
C ALA A 235 22.30 11.30 15.72
N ALA A 236 21.07 11.04 15.26
CA ALA A 236 20.82 9.98 14.29
C ALA A 236 21.52 10.27 12.95
N ALA A 237 21.95 9.18 12.29
CA ALA A 237 22.60 9.23 10.99
C ALA A 237 21.71 9.87 9.91
N PRO A 238 22.25 10.37 8.79
CA PRO A 238 21.44 10.82 7.66
C PRO A 238 20.45 9.75 7.20
N ARG A 239 19.28 10.16 6.73
CA ARG A 239 18.29 9.23 6.16
C ARG A 239 18.84 8.57 4.89
N CYS A 240 18.52 7.30 4.74
CA CYS A 240 18.83 6.50 3.57
C CYS A 240 17.71 6.67 2.54
N ALA A 241 17.50 7.90 2.08
CA ALA A 241 16.42 8.24 1.15
C ALA A 241 16.55 7.48 -0.17
N ILE A 242 15.43 6.88 -0.61
CA ILE A 242 15.32 6.15 -1.89
C ILE A 242 15.21 7.14 -3.04
N VAL A 243 16.26 7.92 -3.30
CA VAL A 243 16.23 8.96 -4.35
C VAL A 243 16.23 8.36 -5.79
N ARG A 244 16.28 7.01 -5.91
CA ARG A 244 16.55 6.14 -7.08
C ARG A 244 18.04 6.07 -7.44
N PRO A 245 18.60 4.88 -7.76
CA PRO A 245 18.02 3.80 -8.55
C PRO A 245 17.65 2.53 -7.77
N ALA A 246 16.57 1.90 -8.24
CA ALA A 246 16.31 0.48 -8.03
C ALA A 246 17.09 -0.31 -9.09
N VAL A 247 18.12 -1.05 -8.69
CA VAL A 247 18.75 -2.06 -9.54
C VAL A 247 17.94 -3.33 -9.36
N VAL A 248 17.26 -3.75 -10.42
CA VAL A 248 16.55 -5.01 -10.39
C VAL A 248 17.48 -6.13 -10.85
N VAL A 249 17.83 -7.02 -9.93
CA VAL A 249 18.65 -8.19 -10.19
C VAL A 249 17.74 -9.41 -10.21
N PHE A 250 18.01 -10.29 -11.16
CA PHE A 250 17.44 -11.61 -11.19
C PHE A 250 18.46 -12.57 -10.56
N GLU A 251 18.10 -13.16 -9.43
CA GLU A 251 18.92 -14.10 -8.69
C GLU A 251 18.38 -15.52 -8.90
N MET A 252 19.24 -16.43 -9.37
CA MET A 252 18.95 -17.86 -9.36
C MET A 252 19.27 -18.39 -7.97
N VAL A 253 18.24 -18.80 -7.22
CA VAL A 253 18.39 -19.35 -5.86
C VAL A 253 18.66 -20.86 -5.90
N SER A 254 18.12 -21.53 -6.92
CA SER A 254 18.43 -22.91 -7.29
C SER A 254 18.27 -23.07 -8.80
N ASP A 255 18.55 -24.26 -9.34
CA ASP A 255 18.28 -24.58 -10.75
C ASP A 255 16.80 -24.43 -11.13
N GLU A 256 15.90 -24.39 -10.15
CA GLU A 256 14.45 -24.36 -10.34
C GLU A 256 13.78 -23.06 -9.90
N VAL A 257 14.42 -22.29 -9.00
CA VAL A 257 13.81 -21.13 -8.34
C VAL A 257 14.60 -19.88 -8.65
N ALA A 258 13.94 -18.95 -9.34
CA ALA A 258 14.44 -17.61 -9.53
C ALA A 258 13.70 -16.59 -8.67
N ARG A 259 14.43 -15.62 -8.12
CA ARG A 259 13.88 -14.49 -7.39
C ARG A 259 14.27 -13.19 -8.07
N LEU A 260 13.33 -12.26 -8.05
CA LEU A 260 13.61 -10.87 -8.28
C LEU A 260 14.13 -10.27 -6.97
N ALA A 261 15.27 -9.61 -7.04
CA ALA A 261 15.74 -8.74 -5.99
C ALA A 261 15.79 -7.30 -6.54
N VAL A 262 14.91 -6.44 -6.03
CA VAL A 262 14.95 -5.01 -6.30
C VAL A 262 15.85 -4.38 -5.25
N TYR A 263 17.09 -4.08 -5.63
CA TYR A 263 18.05 -3.37 -4.78
C TYR A 263 17.81 -1.88 -4.90
N CYS A 264 17.35 -1.26 -3.84
CA CYS A 264 17.23 0.18 -3.76
C CYS A 264 18.50 0.73 -3.12
N ALA A 265 19.32 1.43 -3.91
CA ALA A 265 20.47 2.15 -3.42
C ALA A 265 20.03 3.60 -3.09
N PRO A 266 20.11 4.03 -1.83
CA PRO A 266 19.89 5.43 -1.48
C PRO A 266 21.03 6.28 -2.07
N SER A 267 20.74 7.53 -2.46
CA SER A 267 21.74 8.40 -3.11
C SER A 267 22.87 8.85 -2.18
N ARG A 268 22.68 8.71 -0.86
CA ARG A 268 23.56 9.28 0.17
C ARG A 268 24.15 8.26 1.16
N SER A 269 23.73 7.00 1.13
CA SER A 269 24.28 5.98 2.02
C SER A 269 24.82 4.78 1.22
N GLY A 270 25.91 4.19 1.69
CA GLY A 270 26.45 2.95 1.11
C GLY A 270 25.63 1.70 1.46
N ALA A 271 24.56 1.84 2.24
CA ALA A 271 23.72 0.72 2.67
C ALA A 271 22.57 0.53 1.67
N ALA A 272 22.76 -0.40 0.73
CA ALA A 272 21.67 -0.88 -0.12
C ALA A 272 20.72 -1.78 0.67
N PHE A 273 19.42 -1.72 0.39
CA PHE A 273 18.47 -2.72 0.85
C PHE A 273 17.79 -3.40 -0.34
N ALA A 274 17.40 -4.67 -0.17
CA ALA A 274 16.79 -5.48 -1.21
C ALA A 274 15.33 -5.79 -0.87
N LEU A 275 14.43 -5.55 -1.82
CA LEU A 275 13.09 -6.10 -1.79
C LEU A 275 13.07 -7.36 -2.66
N HIS A 276 12.79 -8.50 -2.05
CA HIS A 276 12.71 -9.77 -2.76
C HIS A 276 11.27 -10.08 -3.15
N SER A 277 11.09 -10.54 -4.38
CA SER A 277 9.82 -11.03 -4.89
C SER A 277 10.06 -12.28 -5.74
N PRO A 278 9.25 -13.34 -5.60
CA PRO A 278 9.29 -14.45 -6.56
C PRO A 278 8.91 -13.91 -7.95
N VAL A 279 9.66 -14.35 -8.97
CA VAL A 279 9.33 -14.01 -10.35
C VAL A 279 8.07 -14.79 -10.75
N PRO A 280 7.10 -14.18 -11.43
CA PRO A 280 5.95 -14.91 -11.95
C PRO A 280 6.44 -15.94 -12.97
N SER A 281 6.32 -17.21 -12.62
CA SER A 281 6.46 -18.30 -13.59
C SER A 281 5.07 -18.86 -13.85
N ALA A 282 4.60 -18.74 -15.09
CA ALA A 282 3.36 -19.39 -15.51
C ALA A 282 3.52 -20.92 -15.63
N HIS A 283 4.77 -21.38 -15.72
CA HIS A 283 5.10 -22.79 -15.89
C HIS A 283 5.91 -23.29 -14.70
N GLY A 284 5.77 -24.58 -14.39
CA GLY A 284 6.56 -25.23 -13.35
C GLY A 284 8.08 -25.11 -13.58
N PRO A 285 8.90 -25.54 -12.62
CA PRO A 285 10.35 -25.36 -12.65
C PRO A 285 11.03 -25.93 -13.91
N GLU A 286 10.40 -26.91 -14.57
CA GLU A 286 10.87 -27.53 -15.82
C GLU A 286 11.00 -26.55 -17.01
N TYR A 287 10.24 -25.45 -17.03
CA TYR A 287 10.21 -24.50 -18.14
C TYR A 287 10.69 -23.12 -17.72
N LEU A 288 11.94 -23.01 -17.27
CA LEU A 288 12.56 -21.74 -16.89
C LEU A 288 12.41 -20.68 -17.99
N LEU A 289 11.97 -19.50 -17.58
CA LEU A 289 11.86 -18.35 -18.47
C LEU A 289 13.25 -17.78 -18.79
N ARG A 290 13.59 -17.72 -20.09
CA ARG A 290 14.89 -17.21 -20.57
C ARG A 290 14.73 -16.06 -21.55
N GLY A 291 15.72 -15.16 -21.56
CA GLY A 291 15.73 -14.01 -22.45
C GLY A 291 14.62 -12.99 -22.19
N PHE A 292 14.10 -12.94 -20.98
CA PHE A 292 13.22 -11.85 -20.54
C PHE A 292 14.02 -10.54 -20.37
N ALA A 293 13.30 -9.44 -20.18
CA ALA A 293 13.85 -8.13 -19.84
C ALA A 293 13.18 -7.59 -18.58
N ILE A 294 13.95 -6.84 -17.79
CA ILE A 294 13.46 -6.17 -16.58
C ILE A 294 13.91 -4.72 -16.60
N CYS A 295 13.04 -3.81 -16.17
CA CYS A 295 13.38 -2.41 -15.98
C CYS A 295 12.48 -1.76 -14.93
N CYS A 296 12.82 -0.53 -14.52
CA CYS A 296 11.99 0.27 -13.63
C CYS A 296 11.50 1.53 -14.35
N VAL A 297 10.22 1.84 -14.20
CA VAL A 297 9.66 3.15 -14.55
C VAL A 297 9.08 3.74 -13.29
N GLY A 298 9.67 4.85 -12.84
CA GLY A 298 9.30 5.42 -11.55
C GLY A 298 9.52 4.41 -10.42
N LYS A 299 8.48 4.19 -9.62
CA LYS A 299 8.55 3.30 -8.44
C LYS A 299 8.30 1.84 -8.81
N ASP A 300 7.86 1.54 -10.01
CA ASP A 300 7.42 0.19 -10.37
C ASP A 300 8.49 -0.57 -11.15
N ALA A 301 8.58 -1.87 -10.92
CA ALA A 301 9.40 -2.77 -11.71
C ALA A 301 8.52 -3.46 -12.76
N TYR A 302 9.04 -3.60 -13.96
CA TYR A 302 8.38 -4.23 -15.09
C TYR A 302 9.19 -5.44 -15.54
N PHE A 303 8.49 -6.55 -15.71
CA PHE A 303 9.02 -7.81 -16.18
C PHE A 303 8.32 -8.14 -17.51
N LEU A 304 9.13 -8.24 -18.57
CA LEU A 304 8.62 -8.31 -19.95
C LEU A 304 9.34 -9.42 -20.71
N CYS A 305 8.65 -9.94 -21.73
CA CYS A 305 9.18 -10.84 -22.75
C CYS A 305 9.83 -12.13 -22.21
N GLY A 306 10.45 -12.91 -23.10
CA GLY A 306 11.11 -14.18 -22.80
C GLY A 306 10.37 -15.42 -23.31
N GLU A 307 11.02 -16.57 -23.21
CA GLU A 307 10.48 -17.87 -23.58
C GLU A 307 10.69 -18.90 -22.46
N TYR A 308 9.64 -19.63 -22.09
CA TYR A 308 9.63 -20.68 -21.08
C TYR A 308 10.18 -21.97 -21.67
N GLY A 309 11.44 -22.30 -21.37
CA GLY A 309 12.17 -23.37 -22.06
C GLY A 309 12.47 -22.98 -23.52
N ILE A 310 13.71 -22.62 -23.82
CA ILE A 310 14.09 -22.14 -25.16
C ILE A 310 13.74 -23.19 -26.22
N GLY A 311 12.93 -22.80 -27.21
CA GLY A 311 12.49 -23.69 -28.29
C GLY A 311 11.19 -24.45 -28.00
N SER A 312 10.59 -24.30 -26.82
CA SER A 312 9.29 -24.89 -26.50
C SER A 312 8.13 -24.27 -27.27
N GLY A 313 8.29 -23.02 -27.75
CA GLY A 313 7.20 -22.24 -28.33
C GLY A 313 6.27 -21.59 -27.29
N ASN A 314 6.56 -21.72 -25.99
CA ASN A 314 5.82 -21.08 -24.90
C ASN A 314 6.46 -19.73 -24.55
N TRP A 315 5.83 -18.64 -24.98
CA TRP A 315 6.39 -17.28 -24.84
C TRP A 315 5.71 -16.49 -23.73
N ASN A 316 6.49 -15.78 -22.92
CA ASN A 316 5.96 -14.74 -22.07
C ASN A 316 5.66 -13.49 -22.93
N ARG A 317 4.38 -13.28 -23.23
CA ARG A 317 3.91 -12.03 -23.86
C ARG A 317 3.29 -11.06 -22.85
N GLN A 318 3.17 -11.46 -21.59
CA GLN A 318 2.60 -10.60 -20.56
C GLN A 318 3.61 -9.52 -20.19
N VAL A 319 3.12 -8.29 -20.08
CA VAL A 319 3.84 -7.20 -19.40
C VAL A 319 3.37 -7.22 -17.96
N LEU A 320 4.26 -7.62 -17.05
CA LEU A 320 3.97 -7.74 -15.64
C LEU A 320 4.57 -6.55 -14.89
N ARG A 321 3.75 -5.87 -14.09
CA ARG A 321 4.15 -4.77 -13.21
C ARG A 321 4.14 -5.25 -11.77
N TRP A 322 5.24 -5.01 -11.06
CA TRP A 322 5.32 -5.21 -9.62
C TRP A 322 4.71 -4.02 -8.90
N CYS A 323 3.60 -4.26 -8.22
CA CYS A 323 2.98 -3.28 -7.34
C CYS A 323 3.58 -3.42 -5.93
N HIS A 324 4.42 -2.45 -5.53
CA HIS A 324 5.05 -2.43 -4.20
C HIS A 324 4.03 -2.37 -3.06
N VAL A 325 2.88 -1.74 -3.31
CA VAL A 325 1.78 -1.60 -2.34
C VAL A 325 1.14 -2.95 -2.06
N LEU A 326 0.82 -3.70 -3.12
CA LEU A 326 0.21 -5.02 -3.03
C LEU A 326 1.22 -6.14 -2.77
N SER A 327 2.52 -5.87 -2.93
CA SER A 327 3.55 -6.91 -3.01
C SER A 327 3.15 -8.03 -3.99
N LYS A 328 2.60 -7.63 -5.15
CA LYS A 328 2.00 -8.54 -6.14
C LYS A 328 2.36 -8.11 -7.56
N TRP A 329 2.54 -9.11 -8.41
CA TRP A 329 2.64 -8.92 -9.85
C TRP A 329 1.26 -8.80 -10.47
N THR A 330 1.08 -7.80 -11.32
CA THR A 330 -0.15 -7.57 -12.07
C THR A 330 0.16 -7.55 -13.55
N GLN A 331 -0.65 -8.24 -14.35
CA GLN A 331 -0.58 -8.13 -15.79
C GLN A 331 -1.20 -6.80 -16.19
N VAL A 332 -0.42 -5.95 -16.86
CA VAL A 332 -0.84 -4.60 -17.28
C VAL A 332 -1.00 -4.47 -18.78
N ALA A 333 -0.33 -5.30 -19.57
CA ALA A 333 -0.47 -5.33 -21.02
C ALA A 333 -0.03 -6.67 -21.62
N MET A 334 -0.22 -6.81 -22.93
CA MET A 334 0.28 -7.93 -23.74
C MET A 334 1.13 -7.41 -24.89
N LEU A 335 2.34 -7.95 -25.05
CA LEU A 335 3.21 -7.63 -26.17
C LEU A 335 2.62 -8.15 -27.49
N PRO A 336 2.73 -7.41 -28.59
CA PRO A 336 2.11 -7.75 -29.88
C PRO A 336 2.77 -8.97 -30.54
N GLN A 337 4.05 -9.20 -30.27
CA GLN A 337 4.80 -10.33 -30.80
C GLN A 337 5.64 -11.01 -29.72
N PRO A 338 5.84 -12.34 -29.82
CA PRO A 338 6.80 -13.04 -28.98
C PRO A 338 8.22 -12.53 -29.23
N ARG A 339 8.93 -12.24 -28.14
CA ARG A 339 10.27 -11.68 -28.15
C ARG A 339 11.08 -12.25 -26.99
N ARG A 340 12.36 -12.54 -27.21
CA ARG A 340 13.34 -12.88 -26.17
C ARG A 340 14.71 -12.28 -26.50
N HIS A 341 15.56 -12.16 -25.50
CA HIS A 341 16.90 -11.56 -25.58
C HIS A 341 16.91 -10.15 -26.19
N CYS A 342 15.83 -9.39 -26.00
CA CYS A 342 15.79 -7.99 -26.37
C CYS A 342 16.45 -7.12 -25.29
N LYS A 343 16.63 -5.83 -25.60
CA LYS A 343 17.04 -4.83 -24.61
C LYS A 343 15.85 -3.94 -24.28
N ALA A 344 15.61 -3.76 -22.98
CA ALA A 344 14.64 -2.80 -22.48
C ALA A 344 15.35 -1.47 -22.19
N THR A 345 14.78 -0.36 -22.62
CA THR A 345 15.26 0.99 -22.29
C THR A 345 14.07 1.87 -21.97
N VAL A 346 14.21 2.71 -20.94
CA VAL A 346 13.15 3.60 -20.48
C VAL A 346 13.45 5.02 -20.94
N VAL A 347 12.50 5.62 -21.65
CA VAL A 347 12.54 7.03 -22.05
C VAL A 347 11.27 7.70 -21.56
N GLY A 348 11.38 8.56 -20.56
CA GLY A 348 10.24 9.10 -19.84
C GLY A 348 9.40 7.97 -19.20
N ASN A 349 8.13 7.88 -19.60
CA ASN A 349 7.19 6.85 -19.15
C ASN A 349 7.02 5.69 -20.15
N ARG A 350 7.95 5.53 -21.10
CA ARG A 350 7.85 4.52 -22.16
C ARG A 350 8.98 3.50 -22.10
N ILE A 351 8.61 2.22 -22.12
CA ILE A 351 9.53 1.09 -22.16
C ILE A 351 9.69 0.66 -23.61
N HIS A 352 10.91 0.77 -24.14
CA HIS A 352 11.26 0.37 -25.50
C HIS A 352 11.97 -0.98 -25.47
N LEU A 353 11.41 -1.97 -26.17
CA LEU A 353 11.96 -3.32 -26.31
C LEU A 353 12.61 -3.46 -27.69
N CYS A 354 13.91 -3.22 -27.74
CA CYS A 354 14.67 -3.20 -28.98
C CYS A 354 15.24 -4.59 -29.31
N GLY A 355 14.95 -5.06 -30.53
CA GLY A 355 15.59 -6.24 -31.11
C GLY A 355 15.34 -7.57 -30.37
N GLY A 356 16.28 -8.49 -30.47
CA GLY A 356 16.13 -9.85 -29.91
C GLY A 356 15.62 -10.85 -30.94
N PHE A 357 15.02 -11.94 -30.47
CA PHE A 357 14.58 -13.06 -31.29
C PHE A 357 13.10 -13.37 -31.08
N GLY A 358 12.38 -13.59 -32.17
CA GLY A 358 11.03 -14.10 -32.18
C GLY A 358 10.99 -15.62 -32.42
N ARG A 359 9.85 -16.10 -32.93
CA ARG A 359 9.66 -17.51 -33.30
C ARG A 359 10.73 -17.98 -34.28
N TYR A 360 11.08 -19.27 -34.21
CA TYR A 360 12.07 -19.91 -35.08
C TYR A 360 13.45 -19.22 -35.10
N ARG A 361 13.81 -18.50 -34.02
CA ARG A 361 15.07 -17.76 -33.90
C ARG A 361 15.23 -16.64 -34.95
N VAL A 362 14.12 -16.12 -35.49
CA VAL A 362 14.15 -14.96 -36.38
C VAL A 362 14.57 -13.72 -35.59
N ARG A 363 15.57 -12.99 -36.10
CA ARG A 363 16.01 -11.72 -35.52
C ARG A 363 14.93 -10.66 -35.74
N LEU A 364 14.54 -9.98 -34.67
CA LEU A 364 13.57 -8.89 -34.73
C LEU A 364 14.31 -7.58 -34.97
N LEU A 365 13.84 -6.81 -35.95
CA LEU A 365 14.27 -5.42 -36.20
C LEU A 365 13.27 -4.39 -35.66
N SER A 366 12.11 -4.87 -35.16
CA SER A 366 11.07 -4.07 -34.56
C SER A 366 11.41 -3.62 -33.14
N VAL A 367 10.77 -2.53 -32.72
CA VAL A 367 10.85 -1.98 -31.36
C VAL A 367 9.44 -1.95 -30.78
N ASP A 368 9.14 -2.84 -29.83
CA ASP A 368 7.86 -2.76 -29.14
C ASP A 368 7.95 -1.67 -28.06
N ILE A 369 7.00 -0.74 -28.02
CA ILE A 369 6.96 0.38 -27.08
C ILE A 369 5.72 0.24 -26.19
N TYR A 370 5.93 0.08 -24.90
CA TYR A 370 4.85 0.11 -23.89
C TYR A 370 4.83 1.46 -23.18
N ASP A 371 3.69 2.16 -23.24
CA ASP A 371 3.47 3.42 -22.52
C ASP A 371 2.85 3.14 -21.15
N THR A 372 3.58 3.41 -20.07
CA THR A 372 3.11 3.12 -18.71
C THR A 372 1.99 4.04 -18.25
N THR A 373 1.72 5.14 -18.97
CA THR A 373 0.66 6.09 -18.63
C THR A 373 -0.67 5.68 -19.29
N THR A 374 -0.65 5.25 -20.55
CA THR A 374 -1.87 4.83 -21.26
C THR A 374 -2.16 3.33 -21.15
N GLY A 375 -1.15 2.51 -20.87
CA GLY A 375 -1.25 1.05 -20.90
C GLY A 375 -1.19 0.46 -22.32
N GLU A 376 -0.95 1.27 -23.34
CA GLU A 376 -0.92 0.83 -24.73
C GLU A 376 0.46 0.27 -25.13
N VAL A 377 0.44 -0.71 -26.04
CA VAL A 377 1.65 -1.26 -26.66
C VAL A 377 1.62 -1.00 -28.17
N THR A 378 2.70 -0.42 -28.69
CA THR A 378 2.92 -0.17 -30.12
C THR A 378 4.17 -0.91 -30.59
N CYS A 379 4.34 -1.09 -31.90
CA CYS A 379 5.42 -1.88 -32.51
C CYS A 379 6.14 -1.10 -33.62
#